data_AF-A0A117RG44-F1
#
_entry.id   AF-A0A117RG44-F1
#
_cell.length_a   1.000
_cell.length_b   1.000
_cell.length_c   1.000
_cell.angle_alpha   90.00
_cell.angle_beta   90.00
_cell.angle_gamma   90.00
#
_symmetry.space_group_name_H-M   'P 1'
#
loop_
_entity.id
_entity.type
_entity.pdbx_description
1 polymer ?
#
loop_
_entity_poly.entity_id
_entity_poly.type
_entity_poly.pdbx_seq_one_letter_code
_entity_poly.pdbx_strand_id
1 'polypeptide(L)'
;MPADHLKLPRMRDVDAHWRLGVAATGLDRITKRVRLADGEQVPYDRLLIATGTRARQWPNPTEAALQGVHTIRSRDDAAQLQNALAEPPSRVLVIGAGFIGSEVASVCRELGLPVTVVERGSAPLVGARRGDRGDRRADAARSRCGPALRSRRVVIGG
;
A
#
# COMPACT_ATOMS: atom_id res chain seq x y z
N MET A 1 -1.00 -16.46 4.83
CA MET A 1 0.42 -16.72 4.50
C MET A 1 1.29 -15.86 5.41
N PRO A 2 2.33 -16.39 6.07
CA PRO A 2 3.22 -15.60 6.91
C PRO A 2 3.97 -14.53 6.08
N ALA A 3 4.24 -13.36 6.66
CA ALA A 3 4.96 -12.27 5.99
C ALA A 3 6.38 -12.67 5.51
N ASP A 4 6.95 -13.73 6.09
CA ASP A 4 8.30 -14.22 5.76
C ASP A 4 8.40 -14.93 4.40
N HIS A 5 7.26 -15.25 3.77
CA HIS A 5 7.21 -15.81 2.41
C HIS A 5 7.37 -14.76 1.29
N LEU A 6 7.55 -13.47 1.61
CA LEU A 6 7.73 -12.40 0.62
C LEU A 6 9.17 -12.29 0.07
N LYS A 7 10.03 -13.28 0.32
CA LYS A 7 11.39 -13.28 -0.24
C LYS A 7 11.34 -13.53 -1.74
N LEU A 8 11.86 -12.59 -2.52
CA LEU A 8 12.02 -12.77 -3.97
C LEU A 8 12.88 -14.01 -4.24
N PRO A 9 12.55 -14.81 -5.28
CA PRO A 9 13.32 -16.01 -5.62
C PRO A 9 14.77 -15.61 -5.90
N ARG A 10 15.68 -16.15 -5.07
CA ARG A 10 17.15 -16.04 -5.11
C ARG A 10 17.68 -14.76 -5.77
N MET A 11 18.02 -13.77 -4.95
CA MET A 11 18.97 -12.72 -5.36
C MET A 11 20.23 -13.42 -5.90
N ARG A 12 20.59 -13.14 -7.15
CA ARG A 12 21.94 -13.43 -7.64
C ARG A 12 22.90 -12.57 -6.81
N ASP A 13 24.06 -13.09 -6.47
CA ASP A 13 25.09 -12.25 -5.83
C ASP A 13 25.44 -11.12 -6.79
N VAL A 14 25.23 -9.89 -6.30
CA VAL A 14 25.61 -8.66 -6.99
C VAL A 14 26.79 -8.11 -6.22
N ASP A 15 27.86 -7.76 -6.92
CA ASP A 15 28.96 -7.00 -6.35
C ASP A 15 28.47 -5.58 -6.03
N ALA A 16 27.96 -5.42 -4.80
CA ALA A 16 27.31 -4.22 -4.34
C ALA A 16 27.59 -3.99 -2.85
N HIS A 17 27.87 -2.74 -2.50
CA HIS A 17 27.93 -2.31 -1.12
C HIS A 17 26.52 -1.94 -0.63
N TRP A 18 25.95 -2.80 0.22
CA TRP A 18 24.62 -2.60 0.78
C TRP A 18 24.68 -1.69 2.00
N ARG A 19 23.98 -0.56 1.94
CA ARG A 19 23.74 0.33 3.09
C ARG A 19 22.27 0.24 3.48
N LEU A 20 21.97 -0.74 4.34
CA LEU A 20 20.61 -1.01 4.81
C LEU A 20 20.35 -0.27 6.12
N GLY A 21 19.08 0.00 6.43
CA GLY A 21 18.69 0.66 7.68
C GLY A 21 18.99 2.15 7.77
N VAL A 22 19.65 2.74 6.76
CA VAL A 22 20.00 4.16 6.71
C VAL A 22 19.30 4.83 5.53
N ALA A 23 18.48 5.84 5.81
CA ALA A 23 17.77 6.58 4.77
C ALA A 23 18.68 7.62 4.11
N ALA A 24 18.56 7.78 2.79
CA ALA A 24 19.05 8.97 2.10
C ALA A 24 18.11 10.15 2.40
N THR A 25 18.66 11.23 2.95
CA THR A 25 17.91 12.41 3.43
C THR A 25 18.13 13.64 2.55
N GLY A 26 19.15 13.63 1.70
CA GLY A 26 19.43 14.76 0.82
C GLY A 26 20.31 14.41 -0.37
N LEU A 27 20.23 15.23 -1.40
CA LEU A 27 21.03 15.13 -2.61
C LEU A 27 21.72 16.47 -2.89
N ASP A 28 23.05 16.48 -2.85
CA ASP A 28 23.88 17.57 -3.34
C ASP A 28 24.35 17.25 -4.77
N ARG A 29 23.83 18.00 -5.73
CA ARG A 29 24.12 17.82 -7.16
C ARG A 29 25.39 18.55 -7.61
N ILE A 30 25.85 19.54 -6.83
CA ILE A 30 27.05 20.32 -7.14
C ILE A 30 28.28 19.50 -6.78
N THR A 31 28.34 19.01 -5.53
CA THR A 31 29.45 18.20 -5.04
C THR A 31 29.29 16.71 -5.34
N LYS A 32 28.16 16.32 -5.96
CA LYS A 32 27.77 14.94 -6.28
C LYS A 32 27.81 14.01 -5.06
N ARG A 33 27.05 14.37 -4.02
CA ARG A 33 26.96 13.60 -2.77
C ARG A 33 25.52 13.34 -2.36
N VAL A 34 25.26 12.13 -1.85
CA VAL A 34 24.03 11.78 -1.14
C VAL A 34 24.28 11.91 0.35
N ARG A 35 23.43 12.68 1.04
CA ARG A 35 23.43 12.78 2.51
C ARG A 35 22.59 11.66 3.09
N LEU A 36 23.13 10.98 4.08
CA LEU A 36 22.48 9.89 4.81
C LEU A 36 21.97 10.37 6.17
N ALA A 37 21.01 9.65 6.74
CA ALA A 37 20.39 9.99 8.03
C ALA A 37 21.35 9.85 9.22
N ASP A 38 22.40 9.05 9.08
CA ASP A 38 23.48 8.88 10.07
C ASP A 38 24.55 10.00 10.00
N GLY A 39 24.37 10.97 9.10
CA GLY A 39 25.31 12.08 8.89
C GLY A 39 26.40 11.80 7.85
N GLU A 40 26.52 10.55 7.36
CA GLU A 40 27.49 10.24 6.31
C GLU A 40 27.13 10.88 4.96
N GLN A 41 28.15 11.03 4.11
CA GLN A 41 27.99 11.52 2.75
C GLN A 41 28.64 10.58 1.74
N VAL A 42 27.83 10.05 0.83
CA VAL A 42 28.27 9.09 -0.18
C VAL A 42 28.49 9.81 -1.52
N PRO A 43 29.71 9.87 -2.06
CA PRO A 43 29.96 10.43 -3.38
C PRO A 43 29.40 9.53 -4.49
N TYR A 44 29.03 10.10 -5.64
CA TYR A 44 28.56 9.34 -6.79
C TYR A 44 29.05 9.91 -8.13
N ASP A 45 29.27 9.03 -9.10
CA ASP A 45 29.47 9.43 -10.51
C ASP A 45 28.14 9.53 -11.25
N ARG A 46 27.26 8.56 -11.00
CA ARG A 46 25.88 8.50 -11.49
C ARG A 46 24.93 8.12 -10.36
N LEU A 47 23.69 8.64 -10.45
CA LEU A 47 22.67 8.46 -9.44
C LEU A 47 21.39 7.91 -10.07
N LEU A 48 20.87 6.81 -9.49
CA LEU A 48 19.54 6.28 -9.78
C LEU A 48 18.63 6.52 -8.57
N ILE A 49 17.51 7.21 -8.77
CA ILE A 49 16.50 7.38 -7.72
C ILE A 49 15.48 6.26 -7.84
N ALA A 50 15.51 5.34 -6.88
CA ALA A 50 14.62 4.18 -6.80
C ALA A 50 13.86 4.13 -5.46
N THR A 51 13.51 5.28 -4.89
CA THR A 51 12.85 5.41 -3.57
C THR A 51 11.38 4.99 -3.55
N GLY A 52 10.84 4.55 -4.70
CA GLY A 52 9.48 4.05 -4.81
C GLY A 52 8.41 5.11 -4.49
N THR A 53 7.35 4.69 -3.81
CA THR A 53 6.18 5.52 -3.49
C THR A 53 5.68 5.20 -2.09
N ARG A 54 4.94 6.12 -1.48
CA ARG A 54 4.29 5.95 -0.17
C ARG A 54 2.78 5.75 -0.34
N ALA A 55 2.15 5.06 0.60
CA ALA A 55 0.69 5.08 0.69
C ALA A 55 0.23 6.53 0.91
N ARG A 56 -0.86 6.91 0.22
CA ARG A 56 -1.50 8.21 0.45
C ARG A 56 -2.05 8.22 1.87
N GLN A 57 -1.61 9.21 2.65
CA GLN A 57 -2.06 9.37 4.02
C GLN A 57 -3.48 9.94 4.05
N TRP A 58 -4.20 9.63 5.13
CA TRP A 58 -5.48 10.26 5.40
C TRP A 58 -5.27 11.76 5.65
N PRO A 59 -6.09 12.67 5.06
CA PRO A 59 -5.81 14.11 5.09
C PRO A 59 -5.80 14.73 6.48
N ASN A 60 -6.58 14.18 7.43
CA ASN A 60 -6.62 14.66 8.81
C ASN A 60 -5.67 13.81 9.69
N PRO A 61 -4.56 14.36 10.20
CA PRO A 61 -3.60 13.59 11.00
C PRO A 61 -4.17 13.00 12.30
N THR A 62 -5.11 13.71 12.94
CA THR A 62 -5.74 13.26 14.18
C THR A 62 -6.63 12.05 13.92
N GLU A 63 -7.41 12.07 12.84
CA GLU A 63 -8.21 10.92 12.40
C GLU A 63 -7.33 9.76 11.93
N ALA A 64 -6.20 10.07 11.26
CA ALA A 64 -5.24 9.07 10.80
C ALA A 64 -4.56 8.32 11.97
N ALA A 65 -4.45 8.96 13.13
CA ALA A 65 -3.82 8.41 14.33
C ALA A 65 -4.79 7.58 15.20
N LEU A 66 -6.08 7.51 14.84
CA LEU A 66 -7.04 6.67 15.55
C LEU A 66 -6.67 5.19 15.45
N GLN A 67 -6.92 4.46 16.53
CA GLN A 67 -6.78 3.00 16.52
C GLN A 67 -7.71 2.38 15.46
N GLY A 68 -7.18 1.42 14.69
CA GLY A 68 -7.91 0.75 13.61
C GLY A 68 -7.83 1.46 12.24
N VAL A 69 -7.13 2.59 12.13
CA VAL A 69 -6.83 3.21 10.83
C VAL A 69 -5.49 2.70 10.32
N HIS A 70 -5.51 2.01 9.17
CA HIS A 70 -4.32 1.42 8.57
C HIS A 70 -4.11 1.88 7.14
N THR A 71 -2.84 2.05 6.75
CA THR A 71 -2.41 2.11 5.36
C THR A 71 -1.56 0.89 5.04
N ILE A 72 -1.46 0.49 3.78
CA ILE A 72 -0.65 -0.67 3.38
C ILE A 72 0.25 -0.32 2.19
N ARG A 73 1.56 -0.40 2.41
CA ARG A 73 2.61 -0.23 1.40
C ARG A 73 3.81 -1.12 1.65
N SER A 74 4.21 -1.25 2.91
CA SER A 74 5.36 -2.01 3.38
C SER A 74 4.96 -3.39 3.90
N ARG A 75 5.96 -4.26 4.12
CA ARG A 75 5.74 -5.54 4.80
C ARG A 75 5.26 -5.33 6.23
N ASP A 76 5.80 -4.32 6.92
CA ASP A 76 5.46 -4.04 8.31
C ASP A 76 4.01 -3.55 8.42
N ASP A 77 3.55 -2.77 7.43
CA ASP A 77 2.13 -2.38 7.34
C ASP A 77 1.22 -3.61 7.18
N ALA A 78 1.63 -4.58 6.36
CA ALA A 78 0.87 -5.82 6.15
C ALA A 78 0.81 -6.67 7.42
N ALA A 79 1.91 -6.74 8.19
CA ALA A 79 1.94 -7.43 9.48
C ALA A 79 1.03 -6.74 10.51
N GLN A 80 1.05 -5.41 10.58
CA GLN A 80 0.16 -4.64 11.44
C GLN A 80 -1.31 -4.87 11.10
N LEU A 81 -1.66 -4.83 9.81
CA LEU A 81 -3.02 -5.12 9.34
C LEU A 81 -3.43 -6.57 9.66
N GLN A 82 -2.53 -7.54 9.47
CA GLN A 82 -2.79 -8.93 9.81
C GLN A 82 -3.13 -9.10 11.29
N ASN A 83 -2.38 -8.47 12.19
CA ASN A 83 -2.65 -8.49 13.62
C ASN A 83 -4.00 -7.84 13.94
N ALA A 84 -4.29 -6.69 13.35
CA ALA A 84 -5.57 -5.99 13.54
C ALA A 84 -6.79 -6.79 13.04
N LEU A 85 -6.60 -7.68 12.06
CA LEU A 85 -7.66 -8.58 11.58
C LEU A 85 -7.73 -9.90 12.35
N ALA A 86 -6.68 -10.26 13.09
CA ALA A 86 -6.64 -11.47 13.93
C ALA A 86 -7.47 -11.31 15.21
N GLU A 87 -7.58 -10.09 15.73
CA GLU A 87 -8.60 -9.69 16.70
C GLU A 87 -9.81 -9.14 15.92
N PRO A 88 -10.77 -10.00 15.53
CA PRO A 88 -11.66 -9.70 14.42
C PRO A 88 -12.54 -8.47 14.71
N PRO A 89 -12.44 -7.40 13.90
CA PRO A 89 -13.32 -6.26 14.05
C PRO A 89 -14.75 -6.63 13.65
N SER A 90 -15.73 -5.94 14.20
CA SER A 90 -17.14 -6.15 13.84
C SER A 90 -17.42 -5.81 12.37
N ARG A 91 -16.69 -4.82 11.81
CA ARG A 91 -16.80 -4.39 10.41
C ARG A 91 -15.48 -3.81 9.92
N VAL A 92 -15.19 -3.99 8.63
CA VAL A 92 -14.04 -3.40 7.95
C VAL A 92 -14.52 -2.42 6.88
N LEU A 93 -13.93 -1.23 6.86
CA LEU A 93 -14.11 -0.24 5.80
C LEU A 93 -12.83 -0.12 4.99
N VAL A 94 -12.90 -0.37 3.69
CA VAL A 94 -11.79 -0.16 2.75
C VAL A 94 -12.04 1.10 1.93
N ILE A 95 -11.11 2.05 2.02
CA ILE A 95 -11.17 3.31 1.27
C ILE A 95 -10.28 3.20 0.03
N GLY A 96 -10.93 3.15 -1.14
CA GLY A 96 -10.32 2.96 -2.45
C GLY A 96 -10.47 1.52 -2.95
N ALA A 97 -11.05 1.35 -4.13
CA ALA A 97 -11.24 0.07 -4.81
C ALA A 97 -10.21 -0.13 -5.94
N GLY A 98 -8.96 0.28 -5.71
CA GLY A 98 -7.81 -0.10 -6.54
C GLY A 98 -7.40 -1.56 -6.34
N PHE A 99 -6.27 -1.98 -6.89
CA PHE A 99 -5.74 -3.34 -6.73
C PHE A 99 -5.61 -3.72 -5.25
N ILE A 100 -4.82 -2.94 -4.49
CA ILE A 100 -4.59 -3.18 -3.06
C ILE A 100 -5.91 -3.21 -2.26
N GLY A 101 -6.79 -2.23 -2.45
CA GLY A 101 -8.05 -2.19 -1.72
C GLY A 101 -8.97 -3.37 -2.04
N SER A 102 -8.95 -3.82 -3.30
CA SER A 102 -9.73 -4.99 -3.72
C SER A 102 -9.16 -6.30 -3.17
N GLU A 103 -7.83 -6.43 -3.08
CA GLU A 103 -7.17 -7.57 -2.44
C GLU A 103 -7.47 -7.61 -0.94
N VAL A 104 -7.33 -6.48 -0.23
CA VAL A 104 -7.68 -6.39 1.20
C VAL A 104 -9.15 -6.75 1.42
N ALA A 105 -10.06 -6.27 0.57
CA ALA A 105 -11.48 -6.63 0.67
C ALA A 105 -11.71 -8.13 0.43
N SER A 106 -10.99 -8.76 -0.51
CA SER A 106 -11.04 -10.21 -0.73
C SER A 106 -10.58 -10.98 0.51
N VAL A 107 -9.44 -10.59 1.10
CA VAL A 107 -8.91 -11.20 2.33
C VAL A 107 -9.92 -11.08 3.48
N CYS A 108 -10.54 -9.90 3.66
CA CYS A 108 -11.58 -9.74 4.69
C CYS A 108 -12.76 -10.70 4.47
N ARG A 109 -13.20 -10.89 3.22
CA ARG A 109 -14.27 -11.85 2.89
C ARG A 109 -13.86 -13.29 3.17
N GLU A 110 -12.62 -13.67 2.83
CA GLU A 110 -12.08 -15.00 3.13
C GLU A 110 -11.98 -15.27 4.64
N LEU A 111 -11.74 -14.22 5.43
CA LEU A 111 -11.76 -14.27 6.90
C LEU A 111 -13.18 -14.20 7.51
N GLY A 112 -14.24 -14.13 6.69
CA GLY A 112 -15.61 -14.01 7.17
C GLY A 112 -15.97 -12.64 7.77
N LEU A 113 -15.13 -11.62 7.57
CA LEU A 113 -15.33 -10.29 8.10
C LEU A 113 -16.28 -9.46 7.22
N PRO A 114 -17.28 -8.77 7.80
CA PRO A 114 -18.13 -7.85 7.05
C PRO A 114 -17.31 -6.67 6.51
N VAL A 115 -17.12 -6.61 5.19
CA VAL A 115 -16.34 -5.55 4.54
C VAL A 115 -17.20 -4.65 3.66
N THR A 116 -17.00 -3.34 3.78
CA THR A 116 -17.54 -2.32 2.88
C THR A 116 -16.40 -1.66 2.13
N VAL A 117 -16.53 -1.51 0.81
CA VAL A 117 -15.54 -0.78 0.00
C VAL A 117 -16.15 0.51 -0.50
N VAL A 118 -15.47 1.63 -0.26
CA VAL A 118 -15.85 2.96 -0.73
C VAL A 118 -14.86 3.41 -1.80
N GLU A 119 -15.36 3.77 -2.97
CA GLU A 119 -14.57 4.26 -4.10
C GLU A 119 -15.19 5.55 -4.66
N ARG A 120 -14.32 6.49 -5.04
CA ARG A 120 -14.71 7.76 -5.66
C ARG A 120 -15.07 7.60 -7.14
N GLY A 121 -14.43 6.66 -7.81
CA GLY A 121 -14.67 6.29 -9.20
C GLY A 121 -16.04 5.65 -9.40
N SER A 122 -16.49 5.62 -10.66
CA SER A 122 -17.76 5.01 -11.05
C SER A 122 -17.76 3.48 -10.90
N ALA A 123 -16.59 2.85 -10.82
CA ALA A 123 -16.41 1.42 -10.60
C ALA A 123 -15.03 1.13 -9.99
N PRO A 124 -14.81 -0.10 -9.45
CA PRO A 124 -13.50 -0.56 -9.02
C PRO A 124 -12.47 -0.51 -10.14
N LEU A 125 -11.21 -0.35 -9.77
CA LEU A 125 -10.04 -0.33 -10.66
C LEU A 125 -10.02 0.80 -11.70
N VAL A 126 -11.05 1.66 -11.79
CA VAL A 126 -11.09 2.75 -12.79
C VAL A 126 -9.89 3.68 -12.67
N GLY A 127 -9.49 4.04 -11.45
CA GLY A 127 -8.29 4.85 -11.21
C GLY A 127 -6.98 4.10 -11.45
N ALA A 128 -7.00 2.77 -11.31
CA ALA A 128 -5.84 1.90 -11.50
C ALA A 128 -5.60 1.55 -12.99
N ARG A 129 -6.59 1.80 -13.87
CA ARG A 129 -6.50 1.63 -15.33
C ARG A 129 -5.69 2.71 -16.04
N ARG A 130 -5.24 3.76 -15.34
CA ARG A 130 -4.35 4.79 -15.92
C ARG A 130 -2.94 4.21 -16.10
N GLY A 131 -2.78 3.37 -17.11
CA GLY A 131 -1.53 2.72 -17.47
C GLY A 131 -1.67 1.54 -18.44
N ASP A 132 -2.88 0.99 -18.63
CA ASP A 132 -3.06 -0.26 -19.39
C ASP A 132 -3.84 -0.03 -20.68
N ARG A 133 -3.20 -0.31 -21.83
CA ARG A 133 -3.82 -0.43 -23.17
C ARG A 133 -4.35 -1.87 -23.42
N GLY A 134 -4.60 -2.65 -22.36
CA GLY A 134 -5.16 -4.01 -22.42
C GLY A 134 -6.50 -4.13 -21.71
N ASP A 135 -7.58 -4.25 -22.48
CA ASP A 135 -8.95 -4.38 -22.00
C ASP A 135 -9.27 -5.85 -21.63
N ARG A 136 -9.68 -6.16 -20.38
CA ARG A 136 -10.48 -7.37 -19.99
C ARG A 136 -10.73 -7.71 -18.48
N ARG A 137 -10.71 -6.79 -17.50
CA ARG A 137 -10.88 -7.18 -16.06
C ARG A 137 -11.96 -6.48 -15.21
N ALA A 138 -12.76 -5.58 -15.79
CA ALA A 138 -13.81 -4.89 -15.03
C ALA A 138 -14.93 -5.81 -14.51
N ASP A 139 -15.32 -6.81 -15.31
CA ASP A 139 -16.50 -7.63 -15.01
C ASP A 139 -16.26 -8.71 -13.95
N ALA A 140 -15.04 -9.22 -13.82
CA ALA A 140 -14.72 -10.24 -12.82
C ALA A 140 -14.76 -9.71 -11.37
N ALA A 141 -14.54 -8.40 -11.16
CA ALA A 141 -14.59 -7.79 -9.83
C ALA A 141 -16.04 -7.57 -9.34
N ARG A 142 -17.00 -7.39 -10.26
CA ARG A 142 -18.43 -7.23 -9.95
C ARG A 142 -19.08 -8.51 -9.44
N SER A 143 -18.62 -9.68 -9.89
CA SER A 143 -19.20 -10.97 -9.52
C SER A 143 -18.61 -11.59 -8.26
N ARG A 144 -17.38 -11.22 -7.86
CA ARG A 144 -16.72 -11.72 -6.64
C ARG A 144 -17.02 -10.89 -5.39
N CYS A 145 -17.29 -9.60 -5.57
CA CYS A 145 -17.77 -8.72 -4.52
C CYS A 145 -19.30 -8.69 -4.59
N GLY A 146 -19.97 -9.42 -3.69
CA GLY A 146 -21.42 -9.28 -3.48
C GLY A 146 -21.85 -7.83 -3.18
N PRO A 147 -23.15 -7.57 -2.94
CA PRO A 147 -23.82 -6.26 -3.09
C PRO A 147 -23.36 -5.08 -2.20
N ALA A 148 -22.20 -5.15 -1.53
CA ALA A 148 -21.64 -4.11 -0.67
C ALA A 148 -20.66 -3.16 -1.38
N LEU A 149 -20.75 -3.01 -2.70
CA LEU A 149 -20.04 -1.95 -3.41
C LEU A 149 -20.91 -0.68 -3.42
N ARG A 150 -20.61 0.28 -2.53
CA ARG A 150 -21.31 1.57 -2.49
C ARG A 150 -20.46 2.64 -3.17
N SER A 151 -20.67 2.83 -4.48
CA SER A 151 -20.22 4.05 -5.14
C SER A 151 -21.09 5.22 -4.66
N ARG A 152 -20.47 6.24 -4.05
CA ARG A 152 -21.08 7.52 -3.63
C ARG A 152 -22.04 7.52 -2.43
N ARG A 153 -21.66 6.96 -1.27
CA ARG A 153 -22.16 7.46 0.03
C ARG A 153 -21.07 7.41 1.09
N VAL A 154 -20.66 8.58 1.56
CA VAL A 154 -20.06 8.75 2.89
C VAL A 154 -21.21 8.53 3.88
N VAL A 155 -21.17 7.44 4.62
CA VAL A 155 -22.00 7.30 5.83
C VAL A 155 -21.03 7.50 6.99
N ILE A 156 -21.05 8.71 7.55
CA ILE A 156 -20.54 8.96 8.90
C ILE A 156 -21.71 8.66 9.82
N GLY A 157 -21.54 7.69 10.72
CA GLY A 157 -22.48 7.38 11.79
C GLY A 157 -22.06 6.09 12.51
N GLY A 158 -22.03 6.03 13.84
CA GLY A 158 -22.54 6.96 14.85
C GLY A 158 -21.49 7.53 15.78
#